data_AF-A0A7S0KY53-F1
#
_entry.id   AF-A0A7S0KY53-F1
#
_cell.length_a   1.000
_cell.length_b   1.000
_cell.length_c   1.000
_cell.angle_alpha   90.00
_cell.angle_beta   90.00
_cell.angle_gamma   90.00
#
_symmetry.space_group_name_H-M   'P 1'
#
loop_
_entity.id
_entity.type
_entity.pdbx_description
1 polymer ?
#
loop_
_entity_poly.entity_id
_entity_poly.type
_entity_poly.pdbx_seq_one_letter_code
_entity_poly.pdbx_strand_id
1 'polypeptide(L)'
;GDTHRRRIRSMADTEHRFKYVFIPADESIPVEEREGIGVGSAGGDILVDLLRPHFVGGGSLELATESGSTETFALVHPASTNGYRGVYLYTDECGKLKSLPENPRALELAQRCGIDVRHPFHGDAFVGAVKTSPPPMRNVSFTEHELDPGAPWMLIAPAENAVYAETFREFMSAVEGKATREELEHRRESVTEETEGRRSRRTSEGEEIPPHGLRLRDGVEAYHASLAATVGASCVRVENSCAAGGVGVIANKGVERGEVIWSEAPLVSIQSPANVDEALCCGWCHRAVGDIDAYLSLACGAIDGDAARGNG
;
A
#
# COMPACT_ATOMS: atom_id res chain seq x y z
N GLY A 1 20.30 -39.84 36.46
CA GLY A 1 19.64 -39.91 35.15
C GLY A 1 18.73 -38.73 35.02
N ASP A 2 19.12 -37.80 34.14
CA ASP A 2 18.36 -36.73 33.50
C ASP A 2 17.43 -35.82 34.32
N THR A 3 18.02 -34.71 34.72
CA THR A 3 17.39 -33.43 34.98
C THR A 3 16.74 -32.85 33.71
N HIS A 4 15.45 -32.57 33.84
CA HIS A 4 14.61 -31.88 32.86
C HIS A 4 15.08 -30.43 32.65
N ARG A 5 16.07 -30.21 31.79
CA ARG A 5 16.33 -28.89 31.17
C ARG A 5 15.31 -28.65 30.06
N ARG A 6 14.20 -27.98 30.38
CA ARG A 6 13.40 -27.28 29.38
C ARG A 6 14.33 -26.30 28.66
N ARG A 7 14.70 -26.62 27.42
CA ARG A 7 15.23 -25.66 26.47
C ARG A 7 14.16 -24.59 26.26
N ILE A 8 14.34 -23.44 26.89
CA ILE A 8 13.79 -22.18 26.39
C ILE A 8 14.42 -22.03 25.01
N ARG A 9 13.68 -22.38 23.95
CA ARG A 9 14.00 -21.88 22.61
C ARG A 9 13.78 -20.38 22.70
N SER A 10 14.85 -19.59 22.75
CA SER A 10 14.71 -18.18 22.46
C SER A 10 14.09 -18.09 21.06
N MET A 11 12.99 -17.37 20.94
CA MET A 11 12.57 -16.82 19.65
C MET A 11 13.67 -15.84 19.26
N ALA A 12 14.76 -16.37 18.68
CA ALA A 12 15.81 -15.55 18.11
C ALA A 12 15.17 -14.83 16.92
N ASP A 13 15.10 -13.51 16.99
CA ASP A 13 14.95 -12.66 15.81
C ASP A 13 15.94 -13.19 14.77
N THR A 14 15.40 -13.79 13.70
CA THR A 14 16.23 -14.49 12.74
C THR A 14 16.77 -13.43 11.79
N GLU A 15 17.93 -12.88 12.13
CA GLU A 15 18.61 -11.91 11.28
C GLU A 15 18.87 -12.51 9.90
N HIS A 16 18.40 -11.84 8.85
CA HIS A 16 18.64 -12.22 7.47
C HIS A 16 19.44 -11.14 6.75
N ARG A 17 20.65 -11.50 6.29
CA ARG A 17 21.49 -10.62 5.47
C ARG A 17 21.14 -10.76 4.01
N PHE A 18 21.05 -9.63 3.32
CA PHE A 18 20.82 -9.54 1.88
C PHE A 18 21.65 -8.40 1.30
N LYS A 19 21.83 -8.44 -0.02
CA LYS A 19 22.52 -7.41 -0.80
C LYS A 19 21.53 -6.55 -1.57
N TYR A 20 21.86 -5.29 -1.75
CA TYR A 20 21.18 -4.35 -2.60
C TYR A 20 22.21 -3.42 -3.25
N VAL A 21 21.82 -2.66 -4.25
CA VAL A 21 22.76 -1.87 -5.06
C VAL A 21 22.44 -0.39 -4.94
N PHE A 22 23.47 0.43 -4.73
CA PHE A 22 23.42 1.89 -4.72
C PHE A 22 23.84 2.44 -6.09
N ILE A 23 23.00 3.30 -6.65
CA ILE A 23 23.19 3.98 -7.94
C ILE A 23 23.28 5.49 -7.67
N PRO A 24 24.49 6.04 -7.52
CA PRO A 24 24.67 7.47 -7.29
C PRO A 24 24.11 8.31 -8.46
N ALA A 25 23.60 9.50 -8.18
CA ALA A 25 23.24 10.44 -9.25
C ALA A 25 24.47 10.97 -10.01
N ASP A 26 25.60 11.12 -9.30
CA ASP A 26 26.88 11.47 -9.91
C ASP A 26 27.48 10.26 -10.66
N GLU A 27 27.48 10.33 -11.99
CA GLU A 27 27.99 9.27 -12.87
C GLU A 27 29.50 9.03 -12.74
N SER A 28 30.25 9.97 -12.15
CA SER A 28 31.67 9.76 -11.85
C SER A 28 31.89 8.78 -10.69
N ILE A 29 30.87 8.57 -9.86
CA ILE A 29 30.88 7.61 -8.77
C ILE A 29 30.36 6.26 -9.31
N PRO A 30 31.12 5.15 -9.15
CA PRO A 30 30.67 3.84 -9.57
C PRO A 30 29.47 3.38 -8.74
N VAL A 31 28.68 2.49 -9.34
CA VAL A 31 27.64 1.75 -8.63
C VAL A 31 28.29 0.91 -7.52
N GLU A 32 27.62 0.77 -6.39
CA GLU A 32 28.15 0.09 -5.21
C GLU A 32 27.17 -0.97 -4.69
N GLU A 33 27.65 -2.18 -4.43
CA GLU A 33 26.87 -3.18 -3.69
C GLU A 33 26.95 -2.94 -2.18
N ARG A 34 25.78 -2.91 -1.52
CA ARG A 34 25.64 -2.72 -0.07
C ARG A 34 24.90 -3.89 0.56
N GLU A 35 25.07 -4.02 1.87
CA GLU A 35 24.40 -5.06 2.66
C GLU A 35 23.33 -4.48 3.57
N GLY A 36 22.20 -5.17 3.66
CA GLY A 36 21.11 -4.89 4.57
C GLY A 36 20.89 -6.06 5.53
N ILE A 37 20.34 -5.76 6.71
CA ILE A 37 19.99 -6.75 7.73
C ILE A 37 18.49 -6.65 8.01
N GLY A 38 17.75 -7.71 7.68
CA GLY A 38 16.37 -7.89 8.08
C GLY A 38 16.28 -8.47 9.47
N VAL A 39 15.58 -7.77 10.36
CA VAL A 39 15.35 -8.21 11.75
C VAL A 39 13.87 -8.55 11.91
N GLY A 40 13.58 -9.67 12.57
CA GLY A 40 12.21 -10.08 12.89
C GLY A 40 11.58 -11.06 11.89
N SER A 41 10.45 -11.63 12.32
CA SER A 41 9.73 -12.70 11.60
C SER A 41 8.52 -12.19 10.79
N ALA A 42 8.20 -10.90 10.89
CA ALA A 42 7.02 -10.29 10.25
C ALA A 42 7.11 -10.28 8.71
N GLY A 43 8.32 -10.37 8.15
CA GLY A 43 8.56 -10.24 6.72
C GLY A 43 8.19 -8.87 6.16
N GLY A 44 8.36 -8.70 4.86
CA GLY A 44 8.13 -7.46 4.13
C GLY A 44 9.36 -7.01 3.34
N ASP A 45 9.26 -5.79 2.83
CA ASP A 45 10.36 -5.08 2.21
C ASP A 45 10.93 -4.08 3.20
N ILE A 46 12.03 -4.47 3.85
CA ILE A 46 12.68 -3.66 4.88
C ILE A 46 13.59 -2.57 4.30
N LEU A 47 13.84 -2.59 2.99
CA LEU A 47 14.76 -1.65 2.37
C LEU A 47 14.17 -0.23 2.38
N VAL A 48 12.84 -0.11 2.34
CA VAL A 48 12.12 1.16 2.51
C VAL A 48 12.49 1.85 3.83
N ASP A 49 12.50 1.11 4.94
CA ASP A 49 12.86 1.63 6.26
C ASP A 49 14.37 1.84 6.42
N LEU A 50 15.18 0.92 5.87
CA LEU A 50 16.64 0.99 5.92
C LEU A 50 17.17 2.24 5.20
N LEU A 51 16.54 2.65 4.11
CA LEU A 51 16.96 3.78 3.29
C LEU A 51 16.41 5.12 3.78
N ARG A 52 15.39 5.14 4.64
CA ARG A 52 14.79 6.39 5.16
C ARG A 52 15.84 7.39 5.67
N PRO A 53 16.84 7.01 6.47
CA PRO A 53 17.87 7.96 6.94
C PRO A 53 18.72 8.58 5.82
N HIS A 54 18.86 7.89 4.68
CA HIS A 54 19.60 8.38 3.52
C HIS A 54 18.87 9.52 2.81
N PHE A 55 17.55 9.59 2.97
CA PHE A 55 16.70 10.59 2.35
C PHE A 55 16.27 11.70 3.32
N VAL A 56 16.90 11.80 4.49
CA VAL A 56 16.60 12.89 5.45
C VAL A 56 17.29 14.19 5.02
N GLY A 57 16.52 15.28 5.05
CA GLY A 57 17.03 16.64 4.87
C GLY A 57 17.34 17.05 3.43
N GLY A 58 17.76 18.30 3.27
CA GLY A 58 18.02 18.95 1.98
C GLY A 58 16.82 19.74 1.44
N GLY A 59 17.08 20.64 0.49
CA GLY A 59 16.05 21.50 -0.10
C GLY A 59 15.65 22.71 0.72
N SER A 60 14.76 23.54 0.15
CA SER A 60 14.23 24.76 0.79
C SER A 60 13.05 24.50 1.75
N LEU A 61 12.46 23.31 1.72
CA LEU A 61 11.41 22.86 2.64
C LEU A 61 11.97 21.81 3.61
N GLU A 62 12.60 22.25 4.70
CA GLU A 62 13.13 21.38 5.75
C GLU A 62 12.02 20.48 6.34
N LEU A 63 10.84 21.03 6.65
CA LEU A 63 9.72 20.28 7.22
C LEU A 63 9.22 19.11 6.35
N ALA A 64 9.21 19.27 5.03
CA ALA A 64 8.76 18.21 4.11
C ALA A 64 9.80 17.09 3.96
N THR A 65 11.05 17.35 4.33
CA THR A 65 12.19 16.44 4.09
C THR A 65 12.80 15.89 5.38
N GLU A 66 12.37 16.39 6.54
CA GLU A 66 12.84 16.03 7.88
C GLU A 66 12.72 14.55 8.22
N SER A 67 11.67 13.88 7.74
CA SER A 67 11.44 12.46 8.06
C SER A 67 12.15 11.51 7.10
N GLY A 68 12.57 11.99 5.93
CA GLY A 68 12.96 11.18 4.78
C GLY A 68 11.79 10.34 4.26
N SER A 69 11.61 10.34 2.93
CA SER A 69 10.57 9.50 2.31
C SER A 69 11.14 8.76 1.11
N THR A 70 10.84 7.46 1.07
CA THR A 70 11.30 6.55 0.03
C THR A 70 10.15 6.28 -0.92
N GLU A 71 10.30 6.67 -2.17
CA GLU A 71 9.41 6.26 -3.25
C GLU A 71 9.91 4.93 -3.84
N THR A 72 9.00 3.98 -4.03
CA THR A 72 9.31 2.64 -4.53
C THR A 72 8.67 2.40 -5.90
N PHE A 73 9.50 2.11 -6.89
CA PHE A 73 9.07 1.76 -8.25
C PHE A 73 9.36 0.29 -8.54
N ALA A 74 8.34 -0.46 -8.94
CA ALA A 74 8.53 -1.85 -9.36
C ALA A 74 9.20 -1.91 -10.73
N LEU A 75 10.47 -2.35 -10.77
CA LEU A 75 11.17 -2.67 -12.02
C LEU A 75 10.64 -3.96 -12.64
N VAL A 76 10.25 -4.92 -11.79
CA VAL A 76 9.43 -6.08 -12.17
C VAL A 76 8.62 -6.54 -10.96
N HIS A 77 7.34 -6.86 -11.16
CA HIS A 77 6.48 -7.36 -10.08
C HIS A 77 6.74 -8.86 -9.80
N PRO A 78 6.61 -9.32 -8.54
CA PRO A 78 6.62 -10.75 -8.23
C PRO A 78 5.50 -11.49 -8.97
N ALA A 79 5.85 -12.49 -9.77
CA ALA A 79 4.91 -13.31 -10.52
C ALA A 79 5.33 -14.79 -10.49
N SER A 80 4.42 -15.72 -10.74
CA SER A 80 4.75 -17.15 -10.78
C SER A 80 5.78 -17.48 -11.87
N THR A 81 5.77 -16.73 -12.97
CA THR A 81 6.67 -16.82 -14.12
C THR A 81 8.11 -16.38 -13.82
N ASN A 82 8.33 -15.53 -12.82
CA ASN A 82 9.66 -15.09 -12.39
C ASN A 82 10.08 -15.63 -11.02
N GLY A 83 9.42 -16.72 -10.58
CA GLY A 83 9.73 -17.36 -9.30
C GLY A 83 9.32 -16.53 -8.08
N TYR A 84 8.31 -15.69 -8.23
CA TYR A 84 7.76 -14.79 -7.22
C TYR A 84 8.80 -13.78 -6.70
N ARG A 85 9.69 -13.32 -7.58
CA ARG A 85 10.74 -12.34 -7.25
C ARG A 85 10.38 -11.00 -7.88
N GLY A 86 10.26 -9.97 -7.05
CA GLY A 86 10.15 -8.59 -7.51
C GLY A 86 11.49 -7.87 -7.40
N VAL A 87 11.76 -6.97 -8.33
CA VAL A 87 12.90 -6.05 -8.27
C VAL A 87 12.34 -4.64 -8.24
N TYR A 88 12.85 -3.82 -7.34
CA TYR A 88 12.35 -2.48 -7.09
C TYR A 88 13.48 -1.46 -7.08
N LEU A 89 13.17 -0.27 -7.57
CA LEU A 89 13.99 0.93 -7.50
C LEU A 89 13.44 1.80 -6.36
N TYR A 90 14.31 2.29 -5.50
CA TYR A 90 13.99 3.14 -4.36
C TYR A 90 14.67 4.49 -4.53
N THR A 91 13.89 5.56 -4.48
CA THR A 91 14.36 6.93 -4.69
C THR A 91 13.83 7.86 -3.61
N ASP A 92 14.43 9.04 -3.50
CA ASP A 92 13.91 10.10 -2.64
C ASP A 92 12.63 10.68 -3.23
N GLU A 93 11.48 10.52 -2.55
CA GLU A 93 10.20 11.09 -2.99
C GLU A 93 10.27 12.63 -3.11
N CYS A 94 11.13 13.24 -2.31
CA CYS A 94 11.35 14.68 -2.29
C CYS A 94 12.57 15.11 -3.14
N GLY A 95 13.21 14.21 -3.89
CA GLY A 95 14.48 14.48 -4.57
C GLY A 95 14.42 15.71 -5.50
N LYS A 96 13.30 15.89 -6.20
CA LYS A 96 13.07 17.08 -7.03
C LYS A 96 12.87 18.36 -6.21
N LEU A 97 12.12 18.30 -5.11
CA LEU A 97 11.91 19.45 -4.20
C LEU A 97 13.23 19.88 -3.55
N LYS A 98 14.10 18.92 -3.30
CA LYS A 98 15.46 19.13 -2.80
C LYS A 98 16.44 19.67 -3.84
N SER A 99 15.98 19.84 -5.10
CA SER A 99 16.82 20.23 -6.24
C SER A 99 18.01 19.29 -6.43
N LEU A 100 17.83 17.98 -6.15
CA LEU A 100 18.87 16.98 -6.42
C LEU A 100 19.03 16.79 -7.94
N PRO A 101 20.24 16.44 -8.41
CA PRO A 101 20.47 16.18 -9.83
C PRO A 101 19.67 14.98 -10.32
N GLU A 102 19.35 14.96 -11.61
CA GLU A 102 18.72 13.78 -12.24
C GLU A 102 19.68 12.58 -12.22
N ASN A 103 19.11 11.37 -12.12
CA ASN A 103 19.85 10.12 -12.13
C ASN A 103 19.63 9.38 -13.46
N PRO A 104 20.50 9.60 -14.47
CA PRO A 104 20.33 9.01 -15.79
C PRO A 104 20.44 7.48 -15.77
N ARG A 105 21.25 6.91 -14.86
CA ARG A 105 21.41 5.46 -14.70
C ARG A 105 20.12 4.80 -14.20
N ALA A 106 19.46 5.41 -13.22
CA ALA A 106 18.17 4.93 -12.72
C ALA A 106 17.07 5.05 -13.79
N LEU A 107 17.07 6.15 -14.56
CA LEU A 107 16.14 6.35 -15.67
C LEU A 107 16.32 5.30 -16.76
N GLU A 108 17.56 5.06 -17.20
CA GLU A 108 17.89 4.06 -18.22
C GLU A 108 17.46 2.65 -17.76
N LEU A 109 17.71 2.31 -16.49
CA LEU A 109 17.31 1.03 -15.91
C LEU A 109 15.80 0.82 -15.98
N ALA A 110 15.00 1.81 -15.56
CA ALA A 110 13.55 1.72 -15.61
C ALA A 110 13.01 1.61 -17.05
N GLN A 111 13.58 2.39 -17.98
CA GLN A 111 13.22 2.32 -19.40
C GLN A 111 13.51 0.94 -20.01
N ARG A 112 14.64 0.32 -19.65
CA ARG A 112 14.98 -1.05 -20.06
C ARG A 112 13.98 -2.08 -19.53
N CYS A 113 13.37 -1.83 -18.37
CA CYS A 113 12.28 -2.65 -17.83
C CYS A 113 10.91 -2.38 -18.47
N GLY A 114 10.83 -1.53 -19.51
CA GLY A 114 9.59 -1.22 -20.22
C GLY A 114 8.66 -0.28 -19.44
N ILE A 115 9.19 0.47 -18.48
CA ILE A 115 8.42 1.41 -17.66
C ILE A 115 8.41 2.77 -18.34
N ASP A 116 7.21 3.33 -18.53
CA ASP A 116 7.02 4.71 -19.03
C ASP A 116 7.29 5.71 -17.91
N VAL A 117 8.55 6.14 -17.79
CA VAL A 117 8.99 7.12 -16.79
C VAL A 117 8.74 8.53 -17.34
N ARG A 118 7.64 9.15 -16.92
CA ARG A 118 7.26 10.51 -17.35
C ARG A 118 8.14 11.62 -16.76
N HIS A 119 8.75 11.34 -15.60
CA HIS A 119 9.60 12.29 -14.89
C HIS A 119 10.89 11.61 -14.45
N PRO A 120 12.08 12.21 -14.69
CA PRO A 120 13.35 11.64 -14.27
C PRO A 120 13.41 11.43 -12.75
N PHE A 121 14.15 10.40 -12.32
CA PHE A 121 14.49 10.21 -10.92
C PHE A 121 15.52 11.25 -10.49
N HIS A 122 15.36 11.84 -9.30
CA HIS A 122 16.24 12.88 -8.78
C HIS A 122 16.97 12.38 -7.54
N GLY A 123 18.29 12.58 -7.50
CA GLY A 123 19.16 12.11 -6.44
C GLY A 123 19.59 10.67 -6.58
N ASP A 124 20.22 10.15 -5.54
CA ASP A 124 20.69 8.77 -5.54
C ASP A 124 19.52 7.79 -5.54
N ALA A 125 19.73 6.64 -6.17
CA ALA A 125 18.75 5.58 -6.24
C ALA A 125 19.33 4.28 -5.69
N PHE A 126 18.44 3.37 -5.29
CA PHE A 126 18.81 2.05 -4.80
C PHE A 126 18.00 0.99 -5.52
N VAL A 127 18.58 -0.19 -5.71
CA VAL A 127 17.89 -1.34 -6.31
C VAL A 127 17.98 -2.52 -5.38
N GLY A 128 16.84 -3.13 -5.09
CA GLY A 128 16.72 -4.29 -4.23
C GLY A 128 15.70 -5.27 -4.75
N ALA A 129 15.80 -6.52 -4.31
CA ALA A 129 14.86 -7.55 -4.68
C ALA A 129 14.13 -8.11 -3.46
N VAL A 130 12.90 -8.56 -3.68
CA VAL A 130 12.10 -9.27 -2.69
C VAL A 130 11.57 -10.56 -3.29
N LYS A 131 11.29 -11.53 -2.42
CA LYS A 131 10.60 -12.75 -2.81
C LYS A 131 9.34 -12.91 -1.97
N THR A 132 8.20 -13.12 -2.63
CA THR A 132 6.90 -13.25 -1.95
C THR A 132 6.51 -14.71 -1.67
N SER A 133 7.19 -15.67 -2.31
CA SER A 133 6.96 -17.10 -2.12
C SER A 133 8.27 -17.88 -1.87
N PRO A 134 8.30 -18.78 -0.87
CA PRO A 134 7.24 -19.01 0.12
C PRO A 134 7.09 -17.81 1.07
N PRO A 135 5.87 -17.55 1.58
CA PRO A 135 5.65 -16.54 2.61
C PRO A 135 6.51 -16.78 3.86
N PRO A 136 6.81 -15.75 4.65
CA PRO A 136 6.46 -14.34 4.41
C PRO A 136 7.32 -13.71 3.31
N MET A 137 6.85 -12.60 2.74
CA MET A 137 7.65 -11.79 1.83
C MET A 137 8.95 -11.38 2.53
N ARG A 138 10.07 -11.35 1.80
CA ARG A 138 11.37 -10.91 2.35
C ARG A 138 12.28 -10.37 1.28
N ASN A 139 13.15 -9.43 1.64
CA ASN A 139 14.27 -9.05 0.80
C ASN A 139 15.17 -10.27 0.53
N VAL A 140 15.68 -10.34 -0.70
CA VAL A 140 16.67 -11.31 -1.14
C VAL A 140 17.80 -10.55 -1.80
N SER A 141 18.99 -11.13 -1.85
CA SER A 141 20.13 -10.47 -2.47
C SER A 141 19.85 -10.07 -3.91
N PHE A 142 20.16 -8.80 -4.20
CA PHE A 142 20.30 -8.22 -5.52
C PHE A 142 21.74 -7.69 -5.62
N THR A 143 22.50 -8.19 -6.59
CA THR A 143 23.93 -7.85 -6.74
C THR A 143 24.18 -6.91 -7.90
N GLU A 144 25.34 -6.27 -7.93
CA GLU A 144 25.73 -5.35 -9.02
C GLU A 144 25.68 -6.05 -10.40
N HIS A 145 26.08 -7.33 -10.47
CA HIS A 145 26.02 -8.12 -11.70
C HIS A 145 24.60 -8.28 -12.26
N GLU A 146 23.56 -8.14 -11.43
CA GLU A 146 22.18 -8.19 -11.89
C GLU A 146 21.72 -6.89 -12.57
N LEU A 147 22.53 -5.82 -12.56
CA LEU A 147 22.29 -4.63 -13.38
C LEU A 147 22.76 -4.79 -14.83
N ASP A 148 23.41 -5.91 -15.18
CA ASP A 148 23.82 -6.17 -16.56
C ASP A 148 22.58 -6.18 -17.49
N PRO A 149 22.63 -5.47 -18.64
CA PRO A 149 21.54 -5.46 -19.61
C PRO A 149 21.07 -6.83 -20.11
N GLY A 150 21.95 -7.83 -20.08
CA GLY A 150 21.68 -9.22 -20.43
C GLY A 150 21.23 -10.08 -19.25
N ALA A 151 21.06 -9.52 -18.06
CA ALA A 151 20.58 -10.24 -16.90
C ALA A 151 19.19 -10.85 -17.20
N PRO A 152 18.96 -12.15 -16.90
CA PRO A 152 17.73 -12.84 -17.30
C PRO A 152 16.44 -12.15 -16.84
N TRP A 153 16.44 -11.55 -15.65
CA TRP A 153 15.28 -10.84 -15.12
C TRP A 153 14.99 -9.55 -15.91
N MET A 154 16.03 -8.84 -16.37
CA MET A 154 15.90 -7.58 -17.10
C MET A 154 15.36 -7.83 -18.51
N LEU A 155 15.77 -8.93 -19.15
CA LEU A 155 15.26 -9.33 -20.47
C LEU A 155 13.76 -9.66 -20.47
N ILE A 156 13.23 -10.20 -19.37
CA ILE A 156 11.80 -10.55 -19.26
C ILE A 156 10.95 -9.41 -18.70
N ALA A 157 11.56 -8.45 -17.98
CA ALA A 157 10.83 -7.39 -17.27
C ALA A 157 9.85 -6.60 -18.15
N PRO A 158 10.17 -6.18 -19.40
CA PRO A 158 9.21 -5.47 -20.24
C PRO A 158 7.94 -6.25 -20.53
N ALA A 159 8.07 -7.56 -20.82
CA ALA A 159 6.93 -8.41 -21.12
C ALA A 159 6.08 -8.66 -19.86
N GLU A 160 6.73 -8.96 -18.73
CA GLU A 160 6.06 -9.13 -17.43
C GLU A 160 5.30 -7.87 -17.01
N ASN A 161 5.91 -6.69 -17.15
CA ASN A 161 5.30 -5.42 -16.79
C ASN A 161 4.13 -5.06 -17.72
N ALA A 162 4.20 -5.40 -19.02
CA ALA A 162 3.09 -5.21 -19.94
C ALA A 162 1.87 -6.09 -19.55
N VAL A 163 2.10 -7.36 -19.21
CA VAL A 163 1.05 -8.27 -18.73
C VAL A 163 0.49 -7.78 -17.39
N TYR A 164 1.36 -7.34 -16.47
CA TYR A 164 0.91 -6.77 -15.21
C TYR A 164 0.06 -5.51 -15.42
N ALA A 165 0.47 -4.60 -16.31
CA ALA A 165 -0.28 -3.38 -16.59
C ALA A 165 -1.65 -3.67 -17.22
N GLU A 166 -1.75 -4.67 -18.09
CA GLU A 166 -3.03 -5.11 -18.66
C GLU A 166 -3.94 -5.73 -17.60
N THR A 167 -3.43 -6.71 -16.83
CA THR A 167 -4.20 -7.35 -15.76
C THR A 167 -4.63 -6.37 -14.67
N PHE A 168 -3.78 -5.40 -14.32
CA PHE A 168 -4.12 -4.34 -13.37
C PHE A 168 -5.20 -3.40 -13.95
N ARG A 169 -5.13 -3.05 -15.23
CA ARG A 169 -6.16 -2.24 -15.91
C ARG A 169 -7.50 -2.97 -15.95
N GLU A 170 -7.51 -4.26 -16.27
CA GLU A 170 -8.71 -5.09 -16.24
C GLU A 170 -9.28 -5.18 -14.82
N PHE A 171 -8.42 -5.36 -13.81
CA PHE A 171 -8.82 -5.37 -12.40
C PHE A 171 -9.44 -4.04 -11.98
N MET A 172 -8.78 -2.91 -12.26
CA MET A 172 -9.30 -1.58 -11.96
C MET A 172 -10.62 -1.31 -12.68
N SER A 173 -10.72 -1.66 -13.97
CA SER A 173 -11.97 -1.57 -14.72
C SER A 173 -13.09 -2.44 -14.12
N ALA A 174 -12.76 -3.63 -13.61
CA ALA A 174 -13.71 -4.50 -12.93
C ALA A 174 -14.11 -3.97 -11.54
N VAL A 175 -13.22 -3.27 -10.83
CA VAL A 175 -13.51 -2.60 -9.56
C VAL A 175 -14.41 -1.39 -9.78
N GLU A 176 -14.08 -0.55 -10.76
CA GLU A 176 -14.90 0.58 -11.19
C GLU A 176 -16.27 0.12 -11.73
N GLY A 177 -16.29 -0.97 -12.50
CA GLY A 177 -17.52 -1.61 -12.96
C GLY A 177 -18.35 -2.26 -11.86
N LYS A 178 -17.73 -2.55 -10.70
CA LYS A 178 -18.38 -3.03 -9.46
C LYS A 178 -18.70 -1.88 -8.49
N ALA A 179 -18.66 -0.62 -8.94
CA ALA A 179 -19.29 0.50 -8.25
C ALA A 179 -20.65 0.06 -7.70
N THR A 180 -20.86 0.37 -6.44
CA THR A 180 -21.81 -0.33 -5.57
C THR A 180 -23.25 -0.20 -6.06
N ARG A 181 -24.10 -1.14 -5.65
CA ARG A 181 -25.54 -1.14 -5.97
C ARG A 181 -26.22 0.19 -5.59
N GLU A 182 -25.69 0.91 -4.60
CA GLU A 182 -26.16 2.22 -4.14
C GLU A 182 -25.77 3.37 -5.09
N GLU A 183 -24.53 3.39 -5.62
CA GLU A 183 -24.11 4.32 -6.67
C GLU A 183 -24.87 4.07 -7.99
N LEU A 184 -25.15 2.80 -8.28
CA LEU A 184 -26.00 2.40 -9.39
C LEU A 184 -27.47 2.73 -9.15
N GLU A 185 -28.01 2.69 -7.94
CA GLU A 185 -29.40 3.08 -7.61
C GLU A 185 -29.61 4.59 -7.76
N HIS A 186 -28.66 5.43 -7.34
CA HIS A 186 -28.70 6.88 -7.62
C HIS A 186 -28.59 7.20 -9.13
N ARG A 187 -27.87 6.37 -9.88
CA ARG A 187 -27.81 6.42 -11.36
C ARG A 187 -29.00 5.73 -12.05
N ARG A 188 -29.77 4.90 -11.34
CA ARG A 188 -30.96 4.20 -11.85
C ARG A 188 -32.22 5.02 -11.66
N GLU A 189 -32.34 5.82 -10.59
CA GLU A 189 -33.46 6.76 -10.44
C GLU A 189 -33.48 7.85 -11.54
N SER A 190 -32.37 8.06 -12.24
CA SER A 190 -32.30 8.89 -13.45
C SER A 190 -32.60 8.15 -14.76
N VAL A 191 -32.79 6.82 -14.74
CA VAL A 191 -32.96 5.97 -15.94
C VAL A 191 -34.03 4.87 -15.78
N THR A 192 -34.77 4.81 -14.66
CA THR A 192 -35.88 3.87 -14.44
C THR A 192 -37.06 4.19 -15.35
N GLU A 193 -37.01 3.69 -16.58
CA GLU A 193 -38.22 3.29 -17.28
C GLU A 193 -38.16 1.89 -17.88
N GLU A 194 -36.99 1.24 -18.02
CA GLU A 194 -36.96 -0.03 -18.75
C GLU A 194 -36.14 -1.14 -18.11
N THR A 195 -36.90 -2.05 -17.50
CA THR A 195 -36.82 -3.51 -17.70
C THR A 195 -36.08 -4.35 -16.65
N GLU A 196 -36.91 -5.06 -15.88
CA GLU A 196 -36.59 -6.12 -14.94
C GLU A 196 -35.99 -7.37 -15.60
N GLY A 197 -35.05 -8.03 -14.91
CA GLY A 197 -34.94 -9.49 -14.93
C GLY A 197 -33.53 -10.10 -15.08
N ARG A 198 -33.13 -10.90 -14.06
CA ARG A 198 -32.63 -12.31 -14.18
C ARG A 198 -31.24 -12.65 -13.56
N ARG A 199 -31.29 -13.14 -12.31
CA ARG A 199 -30.64 -14.32 -11.66
C ARG A 199 -29.17 -14.75 -11.94
N SER A 200 -28.36 -14.69 -10.86
CA SER A 200 -27.67 -15.78 -10.08
C SER A 200 -26.86 -16.91 -10.75
N ARG A 201 -25.60 -17.11 -10.32
CA ARG A 201 -24.85 -18.39 -10.41
C ARG A 201 -24.06 -18.72 -9.11
N ARG A 202 -24.08 -20.02 -8.75
CA ARG A 202 -23.46 -20.68 -7.58
C ARG A 202 -22.02 -21.12 -7.86
N THR A 203 -21.21 -21.26 -6.81
CA THR A 203 -19.88 -21.91 -6.83
C THR A 203 -19.96 -23.37 -6.37
N SER A 204 -19.04 -24.20 -6.87
CA SER A 204 -18.97 -25.66 -6.73
C SER A 204 -18.09 -26.12 -5.55
N GLU A 205 -18.59 -27.08 -4.78
CA GLU A 205 -17.90 -27.81 -3.71
C GLU A 205 -16.91 -28.86 -4.26
N GLY A 206 -15.77 -29.11 -3.60
CA GLY A 206 -15.04 -30.37 -3.81
C GLY A 206 -13.53 -30.48 -3.56
N GLU A 207 -12.78 -29.44 -3.16
CA GLU A 207 -11.32 -29.57 -2.99
C GLU A 207 -10.87 -29.77 -1.53
N GLU A 208 -9.96 -30.72 -1.30
CA GLU A 208 -9.26 -30.93 -0.03
C GLU A 208 -8.15 -29.89 0.17
N ILE A 209 -8.08 -29.30 1.37
CA ILE A 209 -7.30 -28.11 1.67
C ILE A 209 -6.19 -28.46 2.69
N PRO A 210 -4.95 -27.96 2.49
CA PRO A 210 -3.82 -28.19 3.41
C PRO A 210 -4.05 -27.60 4.82
N PRO A 211 -3.28 -28.03 5.85
CA PRO A 211 -3.57 -27.80 7.28
C PRO A 211 -3.59 -26.33 7.76
N HIS A 212 -3.35 -25.36 6.88
CA HIS A 212 -3.38 -23.92 7.14
C HIS A 212 -4.25 -23.16 6.12
N GLY A 213 -4.97 -23.85 5.24
CA GLY A 213 -5.98 -23.20 4.42
C GLY A 213 -7.22 -22.89 5.25
N LEU A 214 -7.44 -21.61 5.51
CA LEU A 214 -8.68 -21.14 6.14
C LEU A 214 -9.84 -21.37 5.17
N ARG A 215 -10.74 -22.30 5.52
CA ARG A 215 -12.05 -22.39 4.87
C ARG A 215 -12.86 -21.16 5.22
N LEU A 216 -13.58 -20.63 4.24
CA LEU A 216 -14.45 -19.44 4.31
C LEU A 216 -15.56 -19.48 5.39
N ARG A 217 -15.63 -20.54 6.21
CA ARG A 217 -16.72 -20.77 7.17
C ARG A 217 -16.29 -21.06 8.61
N ASP A 218 -15.08 -21.55 8.87
CA ASP A 218 -14.73 -22.03 10.23
C ASP A 218 -13.92 -21.04 11.08
N GLY A 219 -13.43 -19.95 10.49
CA GLY A 219 -12.70 -18.88 11.19
C GLY A 219 -13.43 -17.53 11.25
N VAL A 220 -14.50 -17.38 10.48
CA VAL A 220 -15.18 -16.09 10.28
C VAL A 220 -15.89 -15.66 11.56
N GLU A 221 -16.61 -16.55 12.23
CA GLU A 221 -17.28 -16.23 13.50
C GLU A 221 -16.29 -15.90 14.62
N ALA A 222 -15.16 -16.63 14.68
CA ALA A 222 -14.11 -16.37 15.66
C ALA A 222 -13.39 -15.03 15.39
N TYR A 223 -13.11 -14.72 14.12
CA TYR A 223 -12.55 -13.44 13.70
C TYR A 223 -13.52 -12.27 14.00
N HIS A 224 -14.80 -12.43 13.67
CA HIS A 224 -15.86 -11.47 13.95
C HIS A 224 -16.05 -11.23 15.45
N ALA A 225 -16.02 -12.28 16.27
CA ALA A 225 -16.03 -12.16 17.71
C ALA A 225 -14.77 -11.46 18.25
N SER A 226 -13.60 -11.69 17.64
CA SER A 226 -12.38 -10.98 18.03
C SER A 226 -12.41 -9.49 17.68
N LEU A 227 -13.07 -9.09 16.59
CA LEU A 227 -13.20 -7.68 16.21
C LEU A 227 -14.00 -6.91 17.26
N ALA A 228 -15.18 -7.42 17.65
CA ALA A 228 -16.02 -6.80 18.67
C ALA A 228 -15.31 -6.67 20.03
N ALA A 229 -14.50 -7.68 20.39
CA ALA A 229 -13.68 -7.65 21.61
C ALA A 229 -12.53 -6.63 21.53
N THR A 230 -11.94 -6.43 20.35
CA THR A 230 -10.79 -5.53 20.13
C THR A 230 -11.20 -4.07 20.18
N VAL A 231 -12.39 -3.71 19.66
CA VAL A 231 -12.90 -2.33 19.65
C VAL A 231 -13.68 -1.96 20.91
N GLY A 232 -13.70 -2.81 21.94
CA GLY A 232 -14.42 -2.56 23.20
C GLY A 232 -15.95 -2.52 23.07
N ALA A 233 -16.48 -3.01 21.95
CA ALA A 233 -17.89 -2.89 21.56
C ALA A 233 -18.75 -3.99 22.22
N SER A 234 -18.76 -4.04 23.55
CA SER A 234 -19.43 -5.10 24.34
C SER A 234 -20.95 -5.21 24.13
N CYS A 235 -21.57 -4.16 23.58
CA CYS A 235 -23.00 -4.07 23.33
C CYS A 235 -23.45 -4.63 21.97
N VAL A 236 -22.50 -5.05 21.13
CA VAL A 236 -22.76 -5.60 19.80
C VAL A 236 -21.98 -6.88 19.55
N ARG A 237 -22.47 -7.66 18.59
CA ARG A 237 -21.78 -8.83 18.03
C ARG A 237 -21.90 -8.80 16.52
N VAL A 238 -20.95 -9.40 15.84
CA VAL A 238 -20.95 -9.52 14.39
C VAL A 238 -21.46 -10.92 14.03
N GLU A 239 -22.53 -11.00 13.23
CA GLU A 239 -23.13 -12.27 12.79
C GLU A 239 -23.28 -12.32 11.27
N ASN A 240 -23.19 -13.52 10.71
CA ASN A 240 -23.48 -13.74 9.30
C ASN A 240 -25.00 -13.94 9.14
N SER A 241 -25.69 -12.93 8.64
CA SER A 241 -27.15 -12.97 8.49
C SER A 241 -27.53 -13.40 7.08
N CYS A 242 -28.05 -14.62 6.99
CA CYS A 242 -28.58 -15.19 5.75
C CYS A 242 -29.85 -14.50 5.24
N ALA A 243 -30.53 -13.68 6.05
CA ALA A 243 -31.72 -12.93 5.65
C ALA A 243 -31.40 -11.61 4.90
N ALA A 244 -30.27 -10.98 5.19
CA ALA A 244 -29.83 -9.72 4.57
C ALA A 244 -28.70 -9.89 3.54
N GLY A 245 -28.15 -11.11 3.41
CA GLY A 245 -27.17 -11.45 2.38
C GLY A 245 -25.74 -11.05 2.73
N GLY A 246 -25.32 -11.18 3.99
CA GLY A 246 -23.93 -10.89 4.36
C GLY A 246 -23.68 -10.82 5.87
N VAL A 247 -22.54 -10.22 6.22
CA VAL A 247 -22.11 -10.00 7.61
C VAL A 247 -22.76 -8.71 8.13
N GLY A 248 -23.35 -8.77 9.32
CA GLY A 248 -23.97 -7.62 9.97
C GLY A 248 -23.58 -7.49 11.44
N VAL A 249 -23.74 -6.28 11.98
CA VAL A 249 -23.56 -5.97 13.40
C VAL A 249 -24.93 -6.00 14.08
N ILE A 250 -25.07 -6.75 15.17
CA ILE A 250 -26.32 -6.93 15.90
C ILE A 250 -26.10 -6.53 17.35
N ALA A 251 -27.00 -5.71 17.90
CA ALA A 251 -27.00 -5.37 19.31
C ALA A 251 -27.36 -6.59 20.16
N ASN A 252 -26.57 -6.87 21.20
CA ASN A 252 -26.84 -7.96 22.14
C ASN A 252 -27.62 -7.49 23.39
N LYS A 253 -27.88 -6.18 23.48
CA LYS A 253 -28.72 -5.53 24.50
C LYS A 253 -29.60 -4.46 23.86
N GLY A 254 -30.56 -3.93 24.64
CA GLY A 254 -31.26 -2.70 24.25
C GLY A 254 -30.27 -1.54 24.15
N VAL A 255 -30.35 -0.77 23.06
CA VAL A 255 -29.54 0.43 22.81
C VAL A 255 -30.46 1.64 22.84
N GLU A 256 -30.12 2.65 23.64
CA GLU A 256 -30.89 3.88 23.74
C GLU A 256 -30.47 4.90 22.67
N ARG A 257 -31.38 5.79 22.29
CA ARG A 257 -31.09 6.85 21.32
C ARG A 257 -29.99 7.77 21.88
N GLY A 258 -28.86 7.86 21.17
CA GLY A 258 -27.71 8.67 21.56
C GLY A 258 -26.64 7.89 22.34
N GLU A 259 -26.84 6.60 22.61
CA GLU A 259 -25.81 5.74 23.19
C GLU A 259 -24.69 5.48 22.17
N VAL A 260 -23.43 5.64 22.60
CA VAL A 260 -22.27 5.30 21.77
C VAL A 260 -22.05 3.79 21.82
N ILE A 261 -22.21 3.14 20.66
CA ILE A 261 -22.07 1.69 20.52
C ILE A 261 -20.60 1.27 20.51
N TRP A 262 -19.77 1.92 19.69
CA TRP A 262 -18.31 1.87 19.73
C TRP A 262 -17.70 3.10 19.05
N SER A 263 -16.38 3.26 19.19
CA SER A 263 -15.58 4.23 18.46
C SER A 263 -14.31 3.55 17.98
N GLU A 264 -13.90 3.84 16.75
CA GLU A 264 -12.70 3.27 16.15
C GLU A 264 -11.92 4.38 15.43
N ALA A 265 -10.60 4.34 15.54
CA ALA A 265 -9.76 5.21 14.74
C ALA A 265 -9.75 4.70 13.29
N PRO A 266 -9.72 5.59 12.28
CA PRO A 266 -9.62 5.15 10.89
C PRO A 266 -8.33 4.34 10.70
N LEU A 267 -8.41 3.20 10.00
CA LEU A 267 -7.23 2.41 9.64
C LEU A 267 -6.28 3.20 8.75
N VAL A 268 -6.85 3.90 7.77
CA VAL A 268 -6.21 4.89 6.91
C VAL A 268 -7.26 5.96 6.62
N SER A 269 -6.87 7.23 6.55
CA SER A 269 -7.75 8.31 6.09
C SER A 269 -7.00 9.20 5.11
N ILE A 270 -7.67 9.59 4.03
CA ILE A 270 -7.19 10.59 3.08
C ILE A 270 -8.32 11.58 2.79
N GLN A 271 -7.98 12.85 2.60
CA GLN A 271 -8.93 13.85 2.11
C GLN A 271 -9.13 13.63 0.61
N SER A 272 -10.38 13.60 0.14
CA SER A 272 -10.64 13.47 -1.31
C SER A 272 -10.06 14.70 -2.05
N PRO A 273 -9.61 14.55 -3.30
CA PRO A 273 -9.11 15.67 -4.08
C PRO A 273 -10.12 16.82 -4.19
N ALA A 274 -11.41 16.51 -4.33
CA ALA A 274 -12.47 17.52 -4.32
C ALA A 274 -12.54 18.30 -2.98
N ASN A 275 -12.35 17.61 -1.85
CA ASN A 275 -12.32 18.27 -0.54
C ASN A 275 -11.04 19.08 -0.33
N VAL A 276 -9.92 18.73 -0.97
CA VAL A 276 -8.70 19.53 -0.89
C VAL A 276 -9.00 20.94 -1.42
N ASP A 277 -9.69 21.04 -2.55
CA ASP A 277 -9.94 22.34 -3.18
C ASP A 277 -11.10 23.12 -2.54
N GLU A 278 -12.08 22.43 -1.96
CA GLU A 278 -13.33 23.06 -1.52
C GLU A 278 -13.53 23.09 0.01
N ALA A 279 -12.81 22.24 0.76
CA ALA A 279 -12.98 22.13 2.20
C ALA A 279 -11.74 22.66 2.95
N LEU A 280 -11.99 23.67 3.78
CA LEU A 280 -11.05 24.17 4.76
C LEU A 280 -10.93 23.20 5.94
N CYS A 281 -10.26 22.07 5.73
CA CYS A 281 -9.91 21.12 6.79
C CYS A 281 -8.47 20.62 6.70
N CYS A 282 -7.91 20.26 7.85
CA CYS A 282 -6.59 19.65 7.94
C CYS A 282 -6.61 18.24 7.34
N GLY A 283 -5.75 17.96 6.36
CA GLY A 283 -5.68 16.63 5.73
C GLY A 283 -5.26 15.48 6.66
N TRP A 284 -4.75 15.79 7.86
CA TRP A 284 -4.37 14.80 8.88
C TRP A 284 -5.48 14.53 9.89
N CYS A 285 -6.00 15.58 10.54
CA CYS A 285 -6.98 15.43 11.63
C CYS A 285 -8.42 15.72 11.23
N HIS A 286 -8.65 16.12 9.97
CA HIS A 286 -9.95 16.48 9.38
C HIS A 286 -10.72 17.57 10.13
N ARG A 287 -10.06 18.28 11.07
CA ARG A 287 -10.65 19.45 11.72
C ARG A 287 -10.76 20.59 10.72
N ALA A 288 -11.84 21.35 10.82
CA ALA A 288 -11.97 22.61 10.12
C ALA A 288 -10.81 23.55 10.51
N VAL A 289 -10.22 24.23 9.53
CA VAL A 289 -9.13 25.19 9.69
C VAL A 289 -9.50 26.53 9.04
N GLY A 290 -8.80 27.61 9.38
CA GLY A 290 -9.11 28.95 8.87
C GLY A 290 -10.28 29.64 9.58
N ASP A 291 -10.52 30.91 9.23
CA ASP A 291 -11.62 31.72 9.74
C ASP A 291 -12.73 31.90 8.68
N ILE A 292 -13.78 32.63 9.05
CA ILE A 292 -14.93 32.89 8.15
C ILE A 292 -14.47 33.63 6.88
N ASP A 293 -13.47 34.51 6.99
CA ASP A 293 -12.98 35.29 5.85
C ASP A 293 -12.17 34.41 4.88
N ALA A 294 -11.38 33.48 5.38
CA ALA A 294 -10.72 32.45 4.57
C ALA A 294 -11.73 31.54 3.86
N TYR A 295 -12.82 31.17 4.54
CA TYR A 295 -13.89 30.35 3.95
C TYR A 295 -14.65 31.08 2.85
N LEU A 296 -14.98 32.37 3.06
CA LEU A 296 -15.61 33.20 2.04
C LEU A 296 -14.68 33.43 0.84
N SER A 297 -13.38 33.62 1.10
CA SER A 297 -12.37 33.82 0.05
C SER A 297 -12.18 32.57 -0.81
N LEU A 298 -12.17 31.38 -0.19
CA LEU A 298 -12.15 30.10 -0.90
C LEU A 298 -13.42 29.90 -1.72
N ALA A 299 -14.59 30.13 -1.12
CA ALA A 299 -15.89 29.93 -1.77
C ALA A 299 -16.15 30.86 -2.97
N CYS A 300 -15.53 32.05 -3.01
CA CYS A 300 -15.60 32.96 -4.16
C CYS A 300 -14.44 32.80 -5.15
N GLY A 301 -13.53 31.83 -4.91
CA GLY A 301 -12.38 31.57 -5.77
C GLY A 301 -11.28 32.64 -5.70
N ALA A 302 -11.26 33.47 -4.65
CA ALA A 302 -10.25 34.50 -4.45
C ALA A 302 -8.91 33.93 -3.95
N ILE A 303 -8.94 32.76 -3.31
CA ILE A 303 -7.78 31.97 -2.90
C ILE A 303 -8.06 30.49 -3.20
N ASP A 304 -7.00 29.70 -3.39
CA ASP A 304 -7.11 28.25 -3.51
C ASP A 304 -7.01 27.56 -2.14
N GLY A 305 -7.30 26.26 -2.11
CA GLY A 305 -7.31 25.46 -0.89
C GLY A 305 -5.96 25.40 -0.18
N ASP A 306 -4.85 25.53 -0.90
CA ASP A 306 -3.50 25.52 -0.34
C ASP A 306 -3.15 26.87 0.31
N ALA A 307 -3.49 27.99 -0.34
CA ALA A 307 -3.35 29.34 0.23
C ALA A 307 -4.24 29.55 1.46
N ALA A 308 -5.43 28.94 1.47
CA ALA A 308 -6.36 29.04 2.59
C ALA A 308 -5.90 28.27 3.85
N ARG A 309 -5.07 27.22 3.67
CA ARG A 309 -4.46 26.44 4.78
C ARG A 309 -3.17 27.05 5.33
N GLY A 310 -2.48 27.90 4.57
CA GLY A 310 -1.20 28.50 4.96
C GLY A 310 -1.28 29.65 5.99
N ASN A 311 -2.49 30.11 6.34
CA ASN A 311 -2.72 31.26 7.24
C ASN A 311 -3.27 30.87 8.64
N GLY A 312 -3.27 29.58 9.00
CA GLY A 312 -3.81 29.06 10.27
C GLY A 312 -2.74 28.64 11.27
#